data_AF-A0A399PBJ7-F1
#
_entry.id   AF-A0A399PBJ7-F1
#
_cell.length_a   1.000
_cell.length_b   1.000
_cell.length_c   1.000
_cell.angle_alpha   90.00
_cell.angle_beta   90.00
_cell.angle_gamma   90.00
#
_symmetry.space_group_name_H-M   'P 1'
#
loop_
_entity.id
_entity.type
_entity.pdbx_description
1 polymer ?
#
loop_
_entity_poly.entity_id
_entity_poly.type
_entity_poly.pdbx_seq_one_letter_code
_entity_poly.pdbx_strand_id
1 'polypeptide(L)'
;PIVIDEQEMYGEYFDVPTPDELVFISGFTGGEVFRSGMTYRRGFGRIFFFSPGDQDFPVYHHRDVRRVIANACEWARPDRRQTPTLLRYELGEYYDGTDYAGALER
;
A
#
# COMPACT_ATOMS: atom_id res chain seq x y z
N PRO A 1 -11.90 15.58 -11.32
CA PRO A 1 -11.60 15.54 -9.87
C PRO A 1 -12.77 14.87 -9.15
N ILE A 2 -12.53 14.07 -8.12
CA ILE A 2 -13.60 13.55 -7.25
C ILE A 2 -13.91 14.65 -6.23
N VAL A 3 -15.18 15.04 -6.11
CA VAL A 3 -15.65 16.01 -5.12
C VAL A 3 -16.48 15.24 -4.11
N ILE A 4 -16.17 15.40 -2.83
CA ILE A 4 -16.91 14.81 -1.71
C ILE A 4 -17.41 15.99 -0.90
N ASP A 5 -18.73 16.14 -0.82
CA ASP A 5 -19.35 17.35 -0.25
C ASP A 5 -19.04 17.51 1.24
N GLU A 6 -19.03 16.39 1.99
CA GLU A 6 -18.78 16.37 3.43
C GLU A 6 -17.92 15.15 3.82
N GLN A 7 -16.82 15.40 4.54
CA GLN A 7 -15.86 14.39 5.02
C GLN A 7 -14.94 15.04 6.08
N GLU A 8 -14.45 14.25 7.03
CA GLU A 8 -13.42 14.65 7.99
C GLU A 8 -12.12 15.08 7.28
N MET A 9 -11.57 16.22 7.70
CA MET A 9 -10.31 16.74 7.18
C MET A 9 -9.10 16.07 7.84
N TYR A 10 -8.23 15.50 7.02
CA TYR A 10 -6.85 15.15 7.38
C TYR A 10 -5.89 16.11 6.68
N GLY A 11 -4.69 16.31 7.24
CA GLY A 11 -3.69 17.21 6.66
C GLY A 11 -2.27 16.66 6.79
N GLU A 12 -1.36 17.14 5.94
CA GLU A 12 0.06 16.92 6.11
C GLU A 12 0.63 17.72 7.30
N TYR A 13 1.70 17.28 7.97
CA TYR A 13 2.51 16.10 7.68
C TYR A 13 1.89 14.81 8.22
N PHE A 14 1.67 13.84 7.35
CA PHE A 14 1.22 12.50 7.72
C PHE A 14 2.41 11.57 7.91
N ASP A 15 2.65 11.15 9.16
CA ASP A 15 3.81 10.36 9.55
C ASP A 15 3.69 8.88 9.17
N VAL A 16 3.74 8.64 7.87
CA VAL A 16 3.83 7.31 7.26
C VAL A 16 5.05 7.26 6.35
N PRO A 17 5.60 6.07 6.08
CA PRO A 17 6.67 5.93 5.10
C PRO A 17 6.28 6.53 3.75
N THR A 18 7.29 6.96 2.98
CA THR A 18 7.07 7.35 1.58
C THR A 18 6.36 6.23 0.84
N PRO A 19 5.21 6.51 0.18
CA PRO A 19 4.48 5.48 -0.55
C PRO A 19 5.25 5.01 -1.78
N ASP A 20 4.98 3.77 -2.21
CA ASP A 20 5.48 3.25 -3.49
C ASP A 20 4.93 4.12 -4.64
N GLU A 21 3.63 4.41 -4.59
CA GLU A 21 2.95 5.30 -5.51
C GLU A 21 1.92 6.17 -4.77
N LEU A 22 1.92 7.47 -5.08
CA LEU A 22 0.91 8.43 -4.64
C LEU A 22 -0.17 8.56 -5.71
N VAL A 23 -1.37 8.05 -5.43
CA VAL A 23 -2.50 7.99 -6.38
C VAL A 23 -3.42 9.19 -6.24
N PHE A 24 -3.68 9.65 -5.02
CA PHE A 24 -4.56 10.79 -4.75
C PHE A 24 -3.93 11.77 -3.77
N ILE A 25 -4.16 13.06 -4.05
CA ILE A 25 -3.97 14.17 -3.12
C ILE A 25 -5.34 14.81 -2.94
N SER A 26 -5.78 14.95 -1.70
CA SER A 26 -6.97 15.73 -1.35
C SER A 26 -6.56 17.16 -1.03
N GLY A 27 -7.37 18.11 -1.47
CA GLY A 27 -7.32 19.50 -1.01
C GLY A 27 -8.60 19.82 -0.24
N PHE A 28 -8.46 20.59 0.83
CA PHE A 28 -9.58 21.01 1.67
C PHE A 28 -9.78 22.52 1.60
N THR A 29 -10.96 22.98 1.99
CA THR A 29 -11.35 24.39 1.90
C THR A 29 -10.51 25.31 2.80
N GLY A 30 -9.88 24.79 3.86
CA GLY A 30 -8.93 25.52 4.70
C GLY A 30 -7.54 25.71 4.05
N GLY A 31 -7.29 25.11 2.89
CA GLY A 31 -6.01 25.17 2.16
C GLY A 31 -5.06 24.01 2.48
N GLU A 32 -5.44 23.12 3.40
CA GLU A 32 -4.69 21.92 3.71
C GLU A 32 -4.72 20.93 2.55
N VAL A 33 -3.62 20.18 2.43
CA VAL A 33 -3.49 19.07 1.49
C VAL A 33 -3.18 17.79 2.25
N PHE A 34 -3.57 16.66 1.69
CA PHE A 34 -3.33 15.34 2.28
C PHE A 34 -3.05 14.30 1.21
N ARG A 35 -2.03 13.46 1.40
CA ARG A 35 -1.81 12.26 0.58
C ARG A 35 -2.90 11.22 0.87
N SER A 36 -4.03 11.36 0.19
CA SER A 36 -5.27 10.64 0.47
C SER A 36 -5.41 9.29 -0.22
N GLY A 37 -4.51 8.95 -1.13
CA GLY A 37 -4.47 7.66 -1.82
C GLY A 37 -3.04 7.20 -2.02
N MET A 38 -2.62 6.16 -1.30
CA MET A 38 -1.23 5.71 -1.28
C MET A 38 -1.13 4.19 -1.42
N THR A 39 -0.15 3.72 -2.18
CA THR A 39 0.14 2.28 -2.29
C THR A 39 1.43 1.92 -1.56
N TYR A 40 1.47 0.69 -1.05
CA TYR A 40 2.64 0.08 -0.43
C TYR A 40 2.71 -1.41 -0.78
N ARG A 41 3.91 -1.97 -0.68
CA ARG A 41 4.14 -3.42 -0.71
C ARG A 41 4.72 -3.90 0.61
N ARG A 42 4.23 -5.05 1.08
CA ARG A 42 4.79 -5.75 2.25
C ARG A 42 4.85 -7.25 1.96
N GLY A 43 6.06 -7.76 1.74
CA GLY A 43 6.24 -9.11 1.21
C GLY A 43 5.53 -9.26 -0.14
N PHE A 44 4.71 -10.31 -0.29
CA PHE A 44 3.85 -10.50 -1.47
C PHE A 44 2.52 -9.73 -1.40
N GLY A 45 2.27 -9.02 -0.30
CA GLY A 45 1.05 -8.25 -0.09
C GLY A 45 1.10 -6.87 -0.73
N ARG A 46 -0.03 -6.46 -1.29
CA ARG A 46 -0.30 -5.10 -1.79
C ARG A 46 -1.23 -4.38 -0.80
N ILE A 47 -0.92 -3.15 -0.46
CA ILE A 47 -1.68 -2.31 0.46
C ILE A 47 -2.08 -1.03 -0.28
N PHE A 48 -3.35 -0.65 -0.19
CA PHE A 48 -3.85 0.64 -0.65
C PHE A 48 -4.51 1.36 0.52
N PHE A 49 -3.96 2.50 0.90
CA PHE A 49 -4.55 3.42 1.87
C PHE A 49 -5.41 4.44 1.11
N PHE A 50 -6.66 4.62 1.55
CA PHE A 50 -7.60 5.57 0.96
C PHE A 50 -8.35 6.31 2.07
N SER A 51 -8.21 7.63 2.09
CA SER A 51 -8.62 8.48 3.22
C SER A 51 -10.13 8.68 3.40
N PRO A 52 -10.96 8.88 2.35
CA PRO A 52 -12.38 9.19 2.55
C PRO A 52 -13.12 8.04 3.22
N GLY A 53 -13.87 8.33 4.30
CA GLY A 53 -14.57 7.31 5.06
C GLY A 53 -15.03 7.69 6.47
N ASP A 54 -15.25 8.97 6.75
CA ASP A 54 -15.80 9.41 8.04
C ASP A 54 -17.17 8.76 8.33
N GLN A 55 -17.41 8.38 9.58
CA GLN A 55 -18.61 7.67 10.02
C GLN A 55 -19.88 8.54 10.07
N ASP A 56 -19.75 9.85 10.24
CA ASP A 56 -20.87 10.78 10.40
C ASP A 56 -21.41 11.25 9.04
N PHE A 57 -20.63 11.08 7.97
CA PHE A 57 -20.99 11.44 6.60
C PHE A 57 -21.22 10.23 5.68
N PRO A 58 -22.11 10.32 4.68
CA PRO A 58 -22.43 9.20 3.78
C PRO A 58 -21.35 8.98 2.69
N VAL A 59 -20.06 9.09 3.04
CA VAL A 59 -18.92 9.07 2.10
C VAL A 59 -18.86 7.76 1.32
N TYR A 60 -19.13 6.64 1.99
CA TYR A 60 -19.21 5.33 1.33
C TYR A 60 -20.42 5.14 0.41
N HIS A 61 -21.38 6.07 0.38
CA HIS A 61 -22.47 6.09 -0.62
C HIS A 61 -22.05 6.80 -1.91
N HIS A 62 -20.97 7.57 -1.90
CA HIS A 62 -20.48 8.27 -3.08
C HIS A 62 -20.02 7.27 -4.15
N ARG A 63 -20.55 7.43 -5.37
CA ARG A 63 -20.31 6.50 -6.49
C ARG A 63 -18.82 6.31 -6.78
N ASP A 64 -18.06 7.41 -6.79
CA ASP A 64 -16.65 7.35 -7.16
C ASP A 64 -15.77 6.79 -6.03
N VAL A 65 -16.16 6.98 -4.76
CA VAL A 65 -15.50 6.34 -3.61
C VAL A 65 -15.64 4.82 -3.74
N ARG A 66 -16.85 4.32 -4.01
CA ARG A 66 -17.10 2.89 -4.24
C ARG A 66 -16.31 2.35 -5.43
N ARG A 67 -16.20 3.12 -6.52
CA ARG A 67 -15.41 2.74 -7.70
C ARG A 67 -13.92 2.62 -7.36
N VAL A 68 -13.37 3.56 -6.61
CA VAL A 68 -11.97 3.53 -6.16
C VAL A 68 -11.72 2.29 -5.29
N ILE A 69 -12.59 2.01 -4.33
CA ILE A 69 -12.48 0.83 -3.45
C ILE A 69 -12.55 -0.46 -4.29
N ALA A 70 -13.50 -0.57 -5.22
CA ALA A 70 -13.61 -1.75 -6.08
C ALA A 70 -12.34 -1.98 -6.94
N ASN A 71 -11.80 -0.91 -7.53
CA ASN A 71 -10.56 -0.98 -8.30
C ASN A 71 -9.37 -1.35 -7.41
N ALA A 72 -9.32 -0.82 -6.18
CA ALA A 72 -8.27 -1.13 -5.22
C ALA A 72 -8.31 -2.60 -4.77
N CYS A 73 -9.50 -3.17 -4.58
CA CYS A 73 -9.66 -4.59 -4.28
C CYS A 73 -9.13 -5.48 -5.42
N GLU A 74 -9.45 -5.15 -6.67
CA GLU A 74 -8.94 -5.89 -7.82
C GLU A 74 -7.41 -5.74 -7.95
N TRP A 75 -6.90 -4.53 -7.78
CA TRP A 75 -5.46 -4.26 -7.78
C TRP A 75 -4.73 -5.02 -6.65
N ALA A 76 -5.32 -5.08 -5.45
CA ALA A 76 -4.73 -5.72 -4.29
C ALA A 76 -4.84 -7.26 -4.30
N ARG A 77 -5.55 -7.85 -5.27
CA ARG A 77 -5.67 -9.29 -5.45
C ARG A 77 -4.27 -9.94 -5.44
N PRO A 78 -3.95 -10.94 -4.61
CA PRO A 78 -2.58 -11.44 -4.50
C PRO A 78 -2.16 -12.25 -5.73
N ASP A 79 -0.95 -12.01 -6.24
CA ASP A 79 -0.37 -12.82 -7.34
C ASP A 79 0.21 -14.15 -6.81
N ARG A 80 0.67 -14.17 -5.55
CA ARG A 80 1.26 -15.33 -4.88
C ARG A 80 0.78 -15.38 -3.43
N ARG A 81 0.07 -16.46 -3.06
CA ARG A 81 -0.27 -16.76 -1.66
C ARG A 81 0.66 -17.84 -1.14
N GLN A 82 1.82 -17.42 -0.65
CA GLN A 82 2.77 -18.33 -0.01
C GLN A 82 3.27 -17.72 1.29
N THR A 83 3.38 -18.57 2.32
CA THR A 83 4.04 -18.21 3.56
C THR A 83 5.51 -17.95 3.27
N PRO A 84 6.09 -16.81 3.70
CA PRO A 84 7.52 -16.59 3.56
C PRO A 84 8.29 -17.69 4.29
N THR A 85 9.17 -18.39 3.57
CA THR A 85 10.09 -19.33 4.19
C THR A 85 11.29 -18.55 4.71
N LEU A 86 11.52 -18.60 6.02
CA LEU A 86 12.80 -18.19 6.58
C LEU A 86 13.79 -19.31 6.28
N LEU A 87 14.78 -19.02 5.44
CA LEU A 87 15.87 -19.96 5.21
C LEU A 87 16.70 -20.02 6.50
N ARG A 88 16.70 -21.19 7.13
CA ARG A 88 17.64 -21.50 8.22
C ARG A 88 18.80 -22.23 7.58
N TYR A 89 19.97 -21.63 7.68
CA TYR A 89 21.22 -22.30 7.36
C TYR A 89 21.82 -22.86 8.65
N GLU A 90 22.33 -24.08 8.60
CA GLU A 90 23.11 -24.64 9.70
C GLU A 90 24.47 -23.93 9.80
N LEU A 91 25.03 -23.90 11.01
CA LEU A 91 26.32 -23.25 11.24
C LEU A 91 27.42 -23.95 10.41
N GLY A 92 28.07 -23.20 9.51
CA GLY A 92 29.11 -23.71 8.62
C GLY A 92 28.65 -23.97 7.17
N GLU A 93 27.33 -24.01 6.91
CA GLU A 93 26.78 -24.35 5.58
C GLU A 93 27.16 -23.34 4.48
N TYR A 94 27.47 -22.09 4.83
CA TYR A 94 27.99 -21.10 3.87
C TYR A 94 29.43 -21.40 3.40
N TYR A 95 30.21 -22.11 4.21
CA TYR A 95 31.62 -22.44 3.94
C TYR A 95 31.79 -23.87 3.44
N ASP A 96 30.98 -24.81 3.94
CA ASP A 96 31.10 -26.25 3.73
C ASP A 96 29.90 -26.85 2.96
N GLY A 97 28.91 -26.04 2.61
CA GLY A 97 27.68 -26.49 1.94
C GLY A 97 27.89 -26.91 0.49
N THR A 98 27.14 -27.92 0.06
CA THR A 98 27.12 -28.45 -1.32
C THR A 98 26.54 -27.49 -2.35
N ASP A 99 25.93 -26.39 -1.89
CA ASP A 99 25.11 -25.50 -2.71
C ASP A 99 25.95 -24.43 -3.43
N TYR A 100 27.18 -24.19 -2.97
CA TYR A 100 28.13 -23.29 -3.61
C TYR A 100 28.94 -24.03 -4.68
N ALA A 101 28.49 -24.01 -5.93
CA ALA A 101 29.17 -24.63 -7.08
C ALA A 101 30.30 -23.77 -7.70
N GLY A 102 30.78 -22.74 -6.98
CA GLY A 102 31.80 -21.80 -7.46
C GLY A 102 31.25 -20.41 -7.81
N ALA A 103 32.17 -19.48 -8.10
CA ALA A 103 31.79 -18.15 -8.57
C ALA A 103 31.10 -18.27 -9.94
N LEU A 104 30.01 -17.53 -10.15
CA LEU A 104 29.39 -17.39 -11.47
C LEU A 104 30.45 -16.91 -12.46
N GLU A 105 30.94 -17.81 -13.31
CA GLU A 105 31.85 -17.44 -14.40
C GLU A 105 31.09 -16.49 -15.34
N ARG A 106 31.72 -15.33 -15.61
CA ARG A 106 31.21 -14.29 -16.49
C ARG A 106 31.47 -14.62 -17.96
#